data_AF-A0A914EJK7-F1
#
_entry.id   AF-A0A914EJK7-F1
#
_cell.length_a   1.000
_cell.length_b   1.000
_cell.length_c   1.000
_cell.angle_alpha   90.00
_cell.angle_beta   90.00
_cell.angle_gamma   90.00
#
_symmetry.space_group_name_H-M   'P 1'
#
loop_
_entity.id
_entity.type
_entity.pdbx_description
1 polymer ?
#
loop_
_entity_poly.entity_id
_entity_poly.type
_entity_poly.pdbx_seq_one_letter_code
_entity_poly.pdbx_strand_id
1 'polypeptide(L)'
;MEITLIIDLQDHTGSSHKKTSLKLSSETTVEQLKGEIKSLFLIDKQHQELYFKGDQILSLNSTLQRIGLKDENTIFVAGFKCKITNDGANFGTFYTPDLREIFVYKLLELIKVGSEVHFIPNVLESTTGLYIATREVSGFKEAKNVTIDEDNNIQLELLQNLLFLRDLRSNRSNYGLDRDGQLAIVDIQVENHKGSKQSEMKSLIKTRRSQEVCKERISVWCLLTNINKADAAITSTKNFLNNRIRIMETHEKTYEKYRKKIKSNVEFLNTQFSD
;
A
#
# COMPACT_ATOMS: atom_id res chain seq x y z
N MET A 1 11.35 -33.62 -20.47
CA MET A 1 12.63 -33.85 -19.80
C MET A 1 12.58 -33.10 -18.48
N GLU A 2 12.98 -33.68 -17.35
CA GLU A 2 13.03 -32.91 -16.10
C GLU A 2 14.27 -32.00 -16.07
N ILE A 3 14.10 -30.80 -15.54
CA ILE A 3 15.19 -29.84 -15.30
C ILE A 3 15.06 -29.28 -13.87
N THR A 4 16.20 -28.98 -13.27
CA THR A 4 16.33 -28.31 -11.97
C THR A 4 16.72 -26.86 -12.23
N LEU A 5 15.86 -25.91 -11.91
CA LEU A 5 16.20 -24.49 -11.98
C LEU A 5 16.66 -23.98 -10.62
N ILE A 6 17.61 -23.06 -10.62
CA ILE A 6 17.98 -22.28 -9.43
C ILE A 6 17.14 -21.01 -9.47
N ILE A 7 16.27 -20.81 -8.48
CA ILE A 7 15.48 -19.60 -8.35
C ILE A 7 16.17 -18.69 -7.33
N ASP A 8 16.65 -17.54 -7.81
CA ASP A 8 17.35 -16.54 -7.02
C ASP A 8 16.46 -15.30 -6.85
N LEU A 9 15.96 -15.08 -5.63
CA LEU A 9 15.21 -13.89 -5.26
C LEU A 9 16.19 -12.74 -5.04
N GLN A 10 16.07 -11.70 -5.86
CA GLN A 10 16.92 -10.51 -5.80
C GLN A 10 16.12 -9.25 -5.49
N ASP A 11 16.78 -8.26 -4.86
CA ASP A 11 16.23 -6.91 -4.74
C ASP A 11 16.54 -6.04 -5.96
N HIS A 12 16.09 -4.79 -5.91
CA HIS A 12 16.26 -3.81 -6.99
C HIS A 12 17.73 -3.40 -7.25
N THR A 13 18.67 -3.77 -6.37
CA THR A 13 20.11 -3.56 -6.54
C THR A 13 20.81 -4.78 -7.14
N GLY A 14 20.09 -5.88 -7.36
CA GLY A 14 20.64 -7.16 -7.81
C GLY A 14 21.25 -7.99 -6.68
N SER A 15 21.03 -7.61 -5.42
CA SER A 15 21.53 -8.39 -4.27
C SER A 15 20.67 -9.63 -4.07
N SER A 16 21.31 -10.79 -3.93
CA SER A 16 20.64 -12.07 -3.70
C SER A 16 20.21 -12.23 -2.25
N HIS A 17 18.93 -12.53 -2.03
CA HIS A 17 18.33 -12.69 -0.70
C HIS A 17 17.99 -14.13 -0.37
N LYS A 18 17.57 -14.91 -1.38
CA LYS A 18 17.23 -16.32 -1.19
C LYS A 18 17.40 -17.09 -2.48
N LYS A 19 18.09 -18.23 -2.40
CA LYS A 19 18.26 -19.17 -3.51
C LYS A 19 17.63 -20.52 -3.15
N THR A 20 16.85 -21.07 -4.07
CA THR A 20 16.30 -22.43 -3.92
C THR A 20 16.31 -23.14 -5.26
N SER A 21 16.49 -24.46 -5.24
CA SER A 21 16.32 -25.30 -6.42
C SER A 21 14.85 -25.68 -6.59
N LEU A 22 14.37 -25.71 -7.83
CA LEU A 22 13.02 -26.14 -8.17
C LEU A 22 13.09 -27.12 -9.35
N LYS A 23 12.58 -28.34 -9.15
CA LYS A 23 12.52 -29.37 -10.19
C LYS A 23 11.21 -29.25 -10.96
N LEU A 24 11.30 -29.13 -12.28
CA LEU A 24 10.19 -28.91 -13.19
C LEU A 24 10.35 -29.73 -14.47
N SER A 25 9.26 -29.85 -15.22
CA SER A 25 9.32 -30.36 -16.59
C SER A 25 9.83 -29.27 -17.54
N SER A 26 10.60 -29.65 -18.56
CA SER A 26 10.99 -28.78 -19.68
C SER A 26 9.79 -28.14 -20.39
N GLU A 27 8.62 -28.79 -20.33
CA GLU A 27 7.36 -28.36 -20.91
C GLU A 27 6.54 -27.43 -19.99
N THR A 28 6.99 -27.22 -18.74
CA THR A 28 6.34 -26.26 -17.84
C THR A 28 6.34 -24.87 -18.51
N THR A 29 5.21 -24.16 -18.45
CA THR A 29 5.13 -22.79 -18.98
C THR A 29 5.70 -21.79 -18.00
N VAL A 30 6.06 -20.60 -18.48
CA VAL A 30 6.47 -19.49 -17.59
C VAL A 30 5.35 -19.17 -16.58
N GLU A 31 4.08 -19.19 -17.00
CA GLU A 31 2.93 -18.96 -16.11
C GLU A 31 2.78 -20.02 -15.00
N GLN A 32 3.13 -21.27 -15.29
CA GLN A 32 3.18 -22.34 -14.29
C GLN A 32 4.38 -22.16 -13.36
N LEU A 33 5.56 -21.84 -13.90
CA LEU A 33 6.74 -21.48 -13.10
C LEU A 33 6.43 -20.33 -12.13
N LYS A 34 5.71 -19.29 -12.57
CA LYS A 34 5.25 -18.21 -11.68
C LYS A 34 4.32 -18.71 -10.57
N GLY A 35 3.52 -19.74 -10.83
CA GLY A 35 2.73 -20.44 -9.81
C GLY A 35 3.60 -21.13 -8.77
N GLU A 36 4.65 -21.83 -9.20
CA GLU A 36 5.59 -22.49 -8.28
C GLU A 36 6.41 -21.47 -7.47
N ILE A 37 6.86 -20.38 -8.10
CA ILE A 37 7.52 -19.26 -7.42
C ILE A 37 6.57 -18.61 -6.41
N LYS A 38 5.28 -18.48 -6.73
CA LYS A 38 4.26 -18.04 -5.77
C LYS A 38 4.17 -19.02 -4.60
N SER A 39 4.23 -20.32 -4.81
CA SER A 39 4.24 -21.28 -3.69
C SER A 39 5.51 -21.17 -2.83
N LEU A 40 6.67 -20.94 -3.46
CA LEU A 40 7.98 -20.87 -2.78
C LEU A 40 8.20 -19.57 -2.00
N PHE A 41 7.85 -18.43 -2.60
CA PHE A 41 8.16 -17.09 -2.09
C PHE A 41 6.92 -16.27 -1.74
N LEU A 42 5.74 -16.73 -2.15
CA LEU A 42 4.44 -16.11 -1.87
C LEU A 42 4.31 -14.70 -2.44
N ILE A 43 5.00 -14.49 -3.55
CA ILE A 43 4.87 -13.33 -4.42
C ILE A 43 3.79 -13.67 -5.43
N ASP A 44 2.71 -12.89 -5.50
CA ASP A 44 1.68 -13.11 -6.53
C ASP A 44 2.27 -13.01 -7.93
N LYS A 45 1.72 -13.81 -8.86
CA LYS A 45 2.26 -13.92 -10.23
C LYS A 45 2.37 -12.57 -10.95
N GLN A 46 1.45 -11.66 -10.69
CA GLN A 46 1.45 -10.31 -11.26
C GLN A 46 2.61 -9.43 -10.75
N HIS A 47 3.23 -9.79 -9.63
CA HIS A 47 4.32 -9.06 -8.98
C HIS A 47 5.70 -9.67 -9.19
N GLN A 48 5.78 -10.78 -9.92
CA GLN A 48 7.04 -11.43 -10.24
C GLN A 48 7.54 -10.94 -11.59
N GLU A 49 8.72 -10.35 -11.61
CA GLU A 49 9.51 -10.14 -12.81
C GLU A 49 10.62 -11.20 -12.87
N LEU A 50 10.63 -11.98 -13.94
CA LEU A 50 11.59 -13.07 -14.13
C LEU A 50 12.64 -12.65 -15.14
N TYR A 51 13.92 -12.84 -14.81
CA TYR A 51 15.04 -12.54 -15.68
C TYR A 51 15.91 -13.77 -15.91
N PHE A 52 16.41 -13.93 -17.13
CA PHE A 52 17.37 -14.95 -17.50
C PHE A 52 18.44 -14.34 -18.41
N LYS A 53 19.72 -14.49 -18.05
CA LYS A 53 20.86 -13.89 -18.76
C LYS A 53 20.76 -12.37 -18.93
N GLY A 54 20.09 -11.69 -18.01
CA GLY A 54 19.89 -10.23 -18.04
C GLY A 54 18.63 -9.78 -18.78
N ASP A 55 17.97 -10.67 -19.53
CA ASP A 55 16.75 -10.35 -20.26
C ASP A 55 15.51 -10.72 -19.46
N GLN A 56 14.49 -9.85 -19.51
CA GLN A 56 13.20 -10.12 -18.88
C GLN A 56 12.41 -11.14 -19.69
N ILE A 57 11.87 -12.16 -19.01
CA ILE A 57 11.02 -13.19 -19.60
C ILE A 57 9.58 -12.67 -19.65
N LEU A 58 9.14 -12.22 -20.82
CA LEU A 58 7.78 -11.69 -21.04
C LEU A 58 6.77 -12.72 -21.57
N SER A 59 7.25 -13.83 -22.13
CA SER A 59 6.40 -14.78 -22.86
C SER A 59 5.76 -15.82 -21.92
N LEU A 60 4.67 -15.45 -21.23
CA LEU A 60 4.00 -16.26 -20.20
C LEU A 60 3.59 -17.68 -20.65
N ASN A 61 3.18 -17.83 -21.91
CA ASN A 61 2.72 -19.11 -22.46
C ASN A 61 3.85 -19.95 -23.09
N SER A 62 5.09 -19.46 -23.13
CA SER A 62 6.22 -20.25 -23.65
C SER A 62 6.67 -21.27 -22.60
N THR A 63 7.09 -22.45 -23.08
CA THR A 63 7.69 -23.48 -22.24
C THR A 63 9.11 -23.10 -21.83
N LEU A 64 9.60 -23.63 -20.71
CA LEU A 64 10.98 -23.42 -20.24
C LEU A 64 12.00 -23.80 -21.32
N GLN A 65 11.76 -24.90 -22.03
CA GLN A 65 12.61 -25.33 -23.15
C GLN A 65 12.64 -24.30 -24.28
N ARG A 66 11.47 -23.73 -24.66
CA ARG A 66 11.36 -22.78 -25.78
C ARG A 66 12.08 -21.47 -25.49
N ILE A 67 12.11 -21.04 -24.23
CA ILE A 67 12.87 -19.86 -23.80
C ILE A 67 14.35 -20.17 -23.50
N GLY A 68 14.78 -21.42 -23.77
CA GLY A 68 16.18 -21.82 -23.70
C GLY A 68 16.70 -22.14 -22.30
N LEU A 69 15.82 -22.32 -21.32
CA LEU A 69 16.21 -22.75 -19.97
C LEU A 69 16.58 -24.23 -19.97
N LYS A 70 17.71 -24.51 -19.34
CA LYS A 70 18.28 -25.85 -19.18
C LYS A 70 18.47 -26.17 -17.70
N ASP A 71 18.88 -27.39 -17.42
CA ASP A 71 19.25 -27.82 -16.08
C ASP A 71 20.29 -26.89 -15.45
N GLU A 72 20.16 -26.66 -14.15
CA GLU A 72 20.96 -25.78 -13.31
C GLU A 72 20.99 -24.29 -13.71
N ASN A 73 20.12 -23.87 -14.65
CA ASN A 73 20.03 -22.47 -15.01
C ASN A 73 19.41 -21.65 -13.86
N THR A 74 19.95 -20.44 -13.67
CA THR A 74 19.45 -19.51 -12.66
C THR A 74 18.40 -18.57 -13.26
N ILE A 75 17.24 -18.52 -12.65
CA ILE A 75 16.22 -17.50 -12.87
C ILE A 75 16.29 -16.50 -11.73
N PHE A 76 16.42 -15.22 -12.09
CA PHE A 76 16.33 -14.14 -11.13
C PHE A 76 14.87 -13.70 -11.01
N VAL A 77 14.38 -13.65 -9.78
CA VAL A 77 13.06 -13.12 -9.46
C VAL A 77 13.27 -11.76 -8.83
N ALA A 78 12.90 -10.69 -9.53
CA ALA A 78 12.78 -9.39 -8.94
C ALA A 78 11.32 -9.21 -8.49
N GLY A 79 11.11 -8.93 -7.20
CA GLY A 79 9.90 -8.26 -6.78
C GLY A 79 9.90 -6.84 -7.37
N PHE A 80 8.73 -6.29 -7.69
CA PHE A 80 8.55 -4.91 -8.16
C PHE A 80 9.62 -3.96 -7.61
N LYS A 81 10.15 -3.05 -8.46
CA LYS A 81 10.90 -1.86 -8.05
C LYS A 81 10.11 -1.10 -6.98
N CYS A 82 10.28 -1.49 -5.73
CA CYS A 82 9.67 -0.86 -4.59
C CYS A 82 10.71 0.08 -4.04
N LYS A 83 10.45 1.38 -4.17
CA LYS A 83 11.16 2.38 -3.40
C LYS A 83 10.71 2.16 -1.95
N ILE A 84 11.45 1.35 -1.19
CA ILE A 84 11.26 1.23 0.24
C ILE A 84 11.63 2.60 0.80
N THR A 85 10.66 3.38 1.26
CA THR A 85 10.91 4.58 2.04
C THR A 85 11.45 4.11 3.39
N ASN A 86 12.78 4.00 3.46
CA ASN A 86 13.50 3.81 4.71
C ASN A 86 13.39 5.11 5.51
N ASP A 87 12.37 5.22 6.34
CA ASP A 87 12.47 6.10 7.50
C ASP A 87 13.50 5.48 8.45
N GLY A 88 14.50 6.28 8.82
CA GLY A 88 15.69 5.88 9.59
C GLY A 88 15.40 5.41 11.01
N ALA A 89 14.64 4.32 11.16
CA ALA A 89 14.53 3.59 12.41
C ALA A 89 15.75 2.67 12.53
N ASN A 90 16.53 2.88 13.60
CA ASN A 90 17.52 1.93 14.09
C ASN A 90 16.99 0.49 13.95
N PHE A 91 17.84 -0.43 13.45
CA PHE A 91 17.61 -1.87 13.25
C PHE A 91 17.33 -2.66 14.56
N GLY A 92 16.48 -2.15 15.45
CA GLY A 92 16.26 -2.69 16.79
C GLY A 92 14.84 -3.19 17.10
N THR A 93 13.81 -2.72 16.40
CA THR A 93 12.42 -3.14 16.67
C THR A 93 11.58 -3.15 15.40
N PHE A 94 11.29 -4.33 14.87
CA PHE A 94 10.31 -4.50 13.79
C PHE A 94 8.92 -4.13 14.34
N TYR A 95 8.31 -3.07 13.80
CA TYR A 95 6.97 -2.64 14.18
C TYR A 95 5.93 -3.61 13.64
N THR A 96 5.06 -4.13 14.50
CA THR A 96 3.86 -4.86 14.08
C THR A 96 3.00 -3.92 13.24
N PRO A 97 2.51 -4.34 12.07
CA PRO A 97 1.81 -3.45 11.15
C PRO A 97 0.55 -2.87 11.82
N ASP A 98 0.43 -1.55 11.88
CA ASP A 98 -0.76 -0.91 12.41
C ASP A 98 -1.90 -1.04 11.39
N LEU A 99 -2.92 -1.83 11.70
CA LEU A 99 -4.09 -2.02 10.84
C LEU A 99 -4.75 -0.69 10.45
N ARG A 100 -4.62 0.36 11.28
CA ARG A 100 -5.12 1.70 10.96
C ARG A 100 -4.35 2.32 9.79
N GLU A 101 -3.04 2.17 9.77
CA GLU A 101 -2.17 2.70 8.73
C GLU A 101 -2.42 1.99 7.40
N ILE A 102 -2.46 0.64 7.41
CA ILE A 102 -2.82 -0.16 6.23
C ILE A 102 -4.18 0.26 5.68
N PHE A 103 -5.16 0.47 6.57
CA PHE A 103 -6.49 0.95 6.20
C PHE A 103 -6.45 2.32 5.53
N VAL A 104 -5.68 3.27 6.07
CA VAL A 104 -5.55 4.62 5.52
C VAL A 104 -4.92 4.58 4.13
N TYR A 105 -3.80 3.87 3.96
CA TYR A 105 -3.19 3.73 2.64
C TYR A 105 -4.17 3.16 1.62
N LYS A 106 -4.90 2.10 1.99
CA LYS A 106 -5.88 1.50 1.08
C LYS A 106 -7.03 2.45 0.76
N LEU A 107 -7.50 3.23 1.74
CA LEU A 107 -8.54 4.22 1.52
C LEU A 107 -8.07 5.34 0.59
N LEU A 108 -6.86 5.88 0.79
CA LEU A 108 -6.27 6.94 -0.04
C LEU A 108 -6.13 6.49 -1.52
N GLU A 109 -5.71 5.25 -1.75
CA GLU A 109 -5.67 4.65 -3.10
C GLU A 109 -7.07 4.59 -3.74
N LEU A 110 -8.10 4.17 -2.96
CA LEU A 110 -9.47 4.01 -3.44
C LEU A 110 -10.11 5.35 -3.81
N ILE A 111 -9.79 6.42 -3.07
CA ILE A 111 -10.32 7.77 -3.32
C ILE A 111 -9.43 8.61 -4.25
N LYS A 112 -8.32 8.04 -4.73
CA LYS A 112 -7.37 8.69 -5.66
C LYS A 112 -6.70 9.95 -5.10
N VAL A 113 -6.37 9.93 -3.80
CA VAL A 113 -5.63 11.01 -3.11
C VAL A 113 -4.26 10.52 -2.63
N GLY A 114 -3.81 9.38 -3.14
CA GLY A 114 -2.50 8.82 -2.85
C GLY A 114 -2.06 7.83 -3.92
N SER A 115 -0.90 7.24 -3.69
CA SER A 115 -0.34 6.21 -4.57
C SER A 115 -1.15 4.92 -4.58
N GLU A 116 -0.98 4.14 -5.65
CA GLU A 116 -1.28 2.71 -5.61
C GLU A 116 -0.41 2.05 -4.54
N VAL A 117 -1.03 1.31 -3.61
CA VAL A 117 -0.34 0.67 -2.49
C VAL A 117 -0.34 -0.85 -2.63
N HIS A 118 0.79 -1.45 -2.29
CA HIS A 118 0.98 -2.88 -2.17
C HIS A 118 1.46 -3.21 -0.76
N PHE A 119 0.83 -4.22 -0.15
CA PHE A 119 1.19 -4.74 1.16
C PHE A 119 1.97 -6.04 0.97
N ILE A 120 3.27 -6.01 1.22
CA ILE A 120 4.18 -7.11 0.93
C ILE A 120 4.62 -7.72 2.26
N PRO A 121 4.20 -8.95 2.61
CA PRO A 121 4.65 -9.58 3.84
C PRO A 121 6.16 -9.80 3.79
N ASN A 122 6.84 -9.63 4.93
CA ASN A 122 8.19 -10.12 5.07
C ASN A 122 8.15 -11.65 5.09
N VAL A 123 8.79 -12.27 4.10
CA VAL A 123 8.89 -13.73 3.94
C VAL A 123 10.29 -14.25 4.26
N LEU A 124 11.21 -13.37 4.69
CA LEU A 124 12.58 -13.71 5.08
C LEU A 124 12.67 -14.03 6.59
N GLU A 125 13.69 -14.80 6.94
CA GLU A 125 13.84 -15.56 8.19
C GLU A 125 13.50 -14.81 9.49
N SER A 126 12.86 -15.53 10.42
CA SER A 126 12.62 -15.22 11.85
C SER A 126 11.87 -13.92 12.21
N THR A 127 11.56 -13.04 11.26
CA THR A 127 10.98 -11.71 11.55
C THR A 127 9.63 -11.50 10.86
N THR A 128 8.60 -11.30 11.67
CA THR A 128 7.24 -11.02 11.20
C THR A 128 7.09 -9.52 10.91
N GLY A 129 7.17 -9.11 9.64
CA GLY A 129 7.03 -7.72 9.21
C GLY A 129 6.13 -7.56 7.99
N LEU A 130 5.64 -6.34 7.74
CA LEU A 130 4.91 -5.97 6.52
C LEU A 130 5.58 -4.75 5.91
N TYR A 131 5.96 -4.86 4.64
CA TYR A 131 6.39 -3.72 3.85
C TYR A 131 5.18 -3.07 3.19
N ILE A 132 5.11 -1.75 3.26
CA ILE A 132 4.14 -0.93 2.53
C ILE A 132 4.90 -0.32 1.35
N ALA A 133 4.48 -0.68 0.15
CA ALA A 133 5.08 -0.24 -1.09
C ALA A 133 4.11 0.66 -1.83
N THR A 134 4.54 1.85 -2.23
CA THR A 134 3.71 2.78 -2.99
C THR A 134 4.28 3.01 -4.40
N ARG A 135 3.40 3.02 -5.41
CA ARG A 135 3.80 3.47 -6.75
C ARG A 135 4.12 4.96 -6.71
N GLU A 136 5.12 5.39 -7.46
CA GLU A 136 5.42 6.80 -7.63
C GLU A 136 4.21 7.58 -8.20
N VAL A 137 3.85 8.69 -7.56
CA VAL A 137 2.82 9.60 -8.05
C VAL A 137 3.40 10.40 -9.22
N SER A 138 2.78 10.28 -10.39
CA SER A 138 3.28 10.93 -11.61
C SER A 138 3.30 12.45 -11.45
N GLY A 139 4.48 13.06 -11.72
CA GLY A 139 4.66 14.50 -11.66
C GLY A 139 4.51 15.11 -10.27
N PHE A 140 4.65 14.30 -9.21
CA PHE A 140 4.50 14.75 -7.83
C PHE A 140 5.42 15.92 -7.50
N LYS A 141 4.83 16.97 -6.95
CA LYS A 141 5.54 18.13 -6.42
C LYS A 141 5.17 18.31 -4.96
N GLU A 142 6.15 18.10 -4.10
CA GLU A 142 6.01 18.27 -2.65
C GLU A 142 5.47 19.64 -2.28
N ALA A 143 4.61 19.71 -1.27
CA ALA A 143 3.97 20.94 -0.82
C ALA A 143 4.98 22.02 -0.38
N LYS A 144 6.22 21.67 -0.01
CA LYS A 144 7.25 22.66 0.29
C LYS A 144 7.74 23.43 -0.95
N ASN A 145 7.52 22.88 -2.14
CA ASN A 145 8.00 23.40 -3.42
C ASN A 145 6.89 23.99 -4.31
N VAL A 146 5.61 23.90 -3.88
CA VAL A 146 4.46 24.40 -4.65
C VAL A 146 3.46 25.13 -3.77
N THR A 147 2.72 26.05 -4.37
CA THR A 147 1.55 26.66 -3.75
C THR A 147 0.37 25.69 -3.83
N ILE A 148 -0.18 25.34 -2.67
CA ILE A 148 -1.40 24.54 -2.56
C ILE A 148 -2.58 25.51 -2.50
N ASP A 149 -3.54 25.36 -3.41
CA ASP A 149 -4.75 26.18 -3.42
C ASP A 149 -5.66 25.92 -2.21
N GLU A 150 -6.67 26.77 -2.05
CA GLU A 150 -7.60 26.70 -0.91
C GLU A 150 -8.37 25.37 -0.87
N ASP A 151 -8.82 24.85 -2.00
CA ASP A 151 -9.62 23.63 -2.06
C ASP A 151 -8.80 22.40 -1.70
N ASN A 152 -7.56 22.32 -2.19
CA ASN A 152 -6.62 21.26 -1.83
C ASN A 152 -6.22 21.34 -0.35
N ASN A 153 -6.12 22.55 0.24
CA ASN A 153 -5.92 22.70 1.69
C ASN A 153 -7.15 22.24 2.49
N ILE A 154 -8.36 22.57 2.05
CA ILE A 154 -9.61 22.10 2.69
C ILE A 154 -9.70 20.57 2.61
N GLN A 155 -9.38 19.96 1.47
CA GLN A 155 -9.33 18.52 1.30
C GLN A 155 -8.31 17.85 2.24
N LEU A 156 -7.12 18.44 2.34
CA LEU A 156 -6.08 17.95 3.24
C LEU A 156 -6.55 18.00 4.70
N GLU A 157 -7.18 19.11 5.12
CA GLU A 157 -7.70 19.25 6.47
C GLU A 157 -8.88 18.31 6.75
N LEU A 158 -9.74 18.08 5.76
CA LEU A 158 -10.79 17.06 5.83
C LEU A 158 -10.18 15.68 6.12
N LEU A 159 -9.20 15.24 5.32
CA LEU A 159 -8.57 13.94 5.49
C LEU A 159 -7.77 13.83 6.80
N GLN A 160 -7.02 14.87 7.18
CA GLN A 160 -6.29 14.93 8.45
C GLN A 160 -7.21 14.73 9.65
N ASN A 161 -8.34 15.45 9.68
CA ASN A 161 -9.27 15.39 10.81
C ASN A 161 -10.13 14.12 10.79
N LEU A 162 -10.51 13.67 9.60
CA LEU A 162 -11.35 12.49 9.46
C LEU A 162 -10.59 11.21 9.78
N LEU A 163 -9.34 11.10 9.30
CA LEU A 163 -8.49 9.91 9.40
C LEU A 163 -7.43 10.02 10.50
N PHE A 164 -7.44 11.10 11.29
CA PHE A 164 -6.48 11.31 12.38
C PHE A 164 -5.02 11.24 11.90
N LEU A 165 -4.73 11.87 10.75
CA LEU A 165 -3.39 11.85 10.16
C LEU A 165 -2.48 12.86 10.85
N ARG A 166 -1.28 12.41 11.23
CA ARG A 166 -0.18 13.22 11.74
C ARG A 166 0.78 13.58 10.62
N ASP A 167 1.66 14.52 10.94
CA ASP A 167 2.88 14.87 10.22
C ASP A 167 2.71 15.42 8.81
N LEU A 168 1.50 15.49 8.29
CA LEU A 168 1.22 16.16 7.03
C LEU A 168 1.49 17.67 7.11
N ARG A 169 1.23 18.36 8.24
CA ARG A 169 1.51 19.81 8.35
C ARG A 169 2.97 20.12 8.73
N SER A 170 3.60 19.28 9.55
CA SER A 170 5.00 19.45 9.98
C SER A 170 6.00 18.96 8.95
N ASN A 171 5.64 17.95 8.14
CA ASN A 171 6.46 17.42 7.06
C ASN A 171 5.78 17.62 5.70
N ARG A 172 6.03 18.80 5.10
CA ARG A 172 5.51 19.18 3.78
C ARG A 172 6.10 18.38 2.59
N SER A 173 6.85 17.32 2.87
CA SER A 173 7.32 16.35 1.87
C SER A 173 6.35 15.16 1.73
N ASN A 174 5.46 14.95 2.71
CA ASN A 174 4.55 13.79 2.76
C ASN A 174 3.26 14.00 1.94
N TYR A 175 3.05 15.21 1.44
CA TYR A 175 1.95 15.54 0.55
C TYR A 175 2.37 16.62 -0.46
N GLY A 176 1.56 16.81 -1.48
CA GLY A 176 1.83 17.73 -2.56
C GLY A 176 0.74 17.69 -3.62
N LEU A 177 1.12 18.06 -4.83
CA LEU A 177 0.25 17.99 -6.00
C LEU A 177 0.79 16.95 -6.99
N ASP A 178 -0.11 16.21 -7.62
CA ASP A 178 0.24 15.38 -8.77
C ASP A 178 0.41 16.23 -10.05
N ARG A 179 0.68 15.57 -11.18
CA ARG A 179 0.81 16.22 -12.49
C ARG A 179 -0.43 17.04 -12.92
N ASP A 180 -1.61 16.67 -12.41
CA ASP A 180 -2.91 17.22 -12.78
C ASP A 180 -3.37 18.29 -11.75
N GLY A 181 -2.48 18.67 -10.83
CA GLY A 181 -2.74 19.69 -9.81
C GLY A 181 -3.65 19.21 -8.68
N GLN A 182 -3.88 17.90 -8.55
CA GLN A 182 -4.72 17.33 -7.50
C GLN A 182 -3.88 16.97 -6.27
N LEU A 183 -4.51 17.06 -5.08
CA LEU A 183 -3.88 16.66 -3.83
C LEU A 183 -3.42 15.19 -3.90
N ALA A 184 -2.16 14.97 -3.54
CA ALA A 184 -1.58 13.64 -3.38
C ALA A 184 -0.87 13.54 -2.02
N ILE A 185 -1.14 12.45 -1.30
CA ILE A 185 -0.50 12.09 -0.02
C ILE A 185 0.33 10.84 -0.27
N VAL A 186 1.64 10.92 0.01
CA VAL A 186 2.62 9.87 -0.30
C VAL A 186 3.08 9.10 0.93
N ASP A 187 2.97 9.72 2.11
CA ASP A 187 3.37 9.13 3.38
C ASP A 187 2.52 9.68 4.54
N ILE A 188 2.26 8.86 5.56
CA ILE A 188 1.37 9.19 6.67
C ILE A 188 1.80 8.54 7.98
N GLN A 189 1.43 9.18 9.08
CA GLN A 189 1.37 8.54 10.38
C GLN A 189 -0.05 8.68 10.93
N VAL A 190 -0.58 7.64 11.58
CA VAL A 190 -1.93 7.69 12.19
C VAL A 190 -1.83 7.97 13.69
N GLU A 191 -2.50 9.00 14.16
CA GLU A 191 -2.53 9.34 15.58
C GLU A 191 -3.44 8.38 16.38
N ASN A 192 -3.16 8.30 17.68
CA ASN A 192 -4.13 7.74 18.61
C ASN A 192 -5.31 8.69 18.74
N HIS A 193 -6.52 8.19 18.48
CA HIS A 193 -7.74 8.96 18.62
C HIS A 193 -7.98 9.31 20.09
N LYS A 194 -7.53 10.49 20.53
CA LYS A 194 -7.87 11.03 21.86
C LYS A 194 -9.06 11.97 21.71
N GLY A 195 -10.25 11.50 22.10
CA GLY A 195 -11.46 12.31 22.14
C GLY A 195 -12.20 12.45 20.80
N SER A 196 -13.21 13.30 20.79
CA SER A 196 -14.07 13.55 19.63
C SER A 196 -13.53 14.72 18.79
N LYS A 197 -13.03 14.46 17.58
CA LYS A 197 -12.75 15.51 16.58
C LYS A 197 -14.01 16.16 15.99
N GLN A 198 -15.21 15.94 16.55
CA GLN A 198 -16.41 16.63 16.06
C GLN A 198 -16.30 18.15 16.18
N SER A 199 -15.61 18.67 17.19
CA SER A 199 -15.31 20.11 17.30
C SER A 199 -14.41 20.59 16.16
N GLU A 200 -13.38 19.81 15.81
CA GLU A 200 -12.47 20.09 14.69
C GLU A 200 -13.19 19.96 13.33
N MET A 201 -14.06 18.96 13.18
CA MET A 201 -14.91 18.79 12.00
C MET A 201 -15.90 19.94 11.86
N LYS A 202 -16.48 20.42 12.97
CA LYS A 202 -17.31 21.63 12.98
C LYS A 202 -16.50 22.87 12.61
N SER A 203 -15.22 22.94 12.99
CA SER A 203 -14.37 24.06 12.58
C SER A 203 -14.02 24.05 11.09
N LEU A 204 -13.89 22.87 10.49
CA LEU A 204 -13.63 22.73 9.06
C LEU A 204 -14.79 23.28 8.22
N ILE A 205 -16.03 23.12 8.66
CA ILE A 205 -17.23 23.54 7.93
C ILE A 205 -17.72 24.95 8.32
N LYS A 206 -16.84 25.81 8.86
CA LYS A 206 -17.18 27.18 9.28
C LYS A 206 -17.53 28.11 8.13
N THR A 207 -16.92 27.93 6.97
CA THR A 207 -17.14 28.78 5.81
C THR A 207 -18.01 28.07 4.79
N ARG A 208 -18.77 28.85 4.01
CA ARG A 208 -19.55 28.31 2.88
C ARG A 208 -18.66 27.57 1.89
N ARG A 209 -17.46 28.11 1.58
CA ARG A 209 -16.54 27.46 0.65
C ARG A 209 -16.09 26.09 1.16
N SER A 210 -15.69 26.00 2.43
CA SER A 210 -15.26 24.73 3.02
C SER A 210 -16.39 23.70 3.08
N GLN A 211 -17.63 24.14 3.34
CA GLN A 211 -18.81 23.26 3.26
C GLN A 211 -19.01 22.70 1.85
N GLU A 212 -18.98 23.56 0.83
CA GLU A 212 -19.14 23.16 -0.57
C GLU A 212 -18.07 22.14 -1.00
N VAL A 213 -16.79 22.43 -0.72
CA VAL A 213 -15.67 21.53 -1.05
C VAL A 213 -15.78 20.20 -0.30
N CYS A 214 -16.11 20.22 0.99
CA CYS A 214 -16.27 18.99 1.77
C CYS A 214 -17.44 18.14 1.26
N LYS A 215 -18.59 18.77 0.98
CA LYS A 215 -19.78 18.09 0.44
C LYS A 215 -19.48 17.44 -0.91
N GLU A 216 -18.85 18.19 -1.81
CA GLU A 216 -18.41 17.69 -3.12
C GLU A 216 -17.47 16.50 -2.96
N ARG A 217 -16.43 16.62 -2.13
CA ARG A 217 -15.40 15.58 -2.01
C ARG A 217 -15.90 14.32 -1.32
N ILE A 218 -16.74 14.42 -0.30
CA ILE A 218 -17.38 13.23 0.31
C ILE A 218 -18.22 12.48 -0.73
N SER A 219 -18.93 13.21 -1.60
CA SER A 219 -19.73 12.63 -2.68
C SER A 219 -18.85 11.99 -3.76
N VAL A 220 -17.90 12.73 -4.33
CA VAL A 220 -16.99 12.27 -5.39
C VAL A 220 -16.15 11.08 -4.94
N TRP A 221 -15.64 11.11 -3.70
CA TRP A 221 -14.88 10.00 -3.14
C TRP A 221 -15.75 8.81 -2.74
N CYS A 222 -17.08 8.91 -2.81
CA CYS A 222 -18.01 7.88 -2.35
C CYS A 222 -17.60 7.34 -0.97
N LEU A 223 -17.31 8.26 -0.04
CA LEU A 223 -16.37 7.98 1.05
C LEU A 223 -16.80 6.82 1.95
N LEU A 224 -18.08 6.73 2.29
CA LEU A 224 -18.62 5.63 3.09
C LEU A 224 -18.46 4.26 2.39
N THR A 225 -18.71 4.22 1.08
CA THR A 225 -18.52 3.03 0.25
C THR A 225 -17.04 2.63 0.21
N ASN A 226 -16.14 3.58 0.01
CA ASN A 226 -14.71 3.30 -0.07
C ASN A 226 -14.09 2.95 1.30
N ILE A 227 -14.62 3.47 2.41
CA ILE A 227 -14.30 3.00 3.77
C ILE A 227 -14.64 1.52 3.94
N ASN A 228 -15.83 1.10 3.48
CA ASN A 228 -16.23 -0.31 3.56
C ASN A 228 -15.35 -1.21 2.67
N LYS A 229 -14.97 -0.74 1.48
CA LYS A 229 -14.05 -1.47 0.60
C LYS A 229 -12.64 -1.58 1.19
N ALA A 230 -12.12 -0.50 1.77
CA ALA A 230 -10.82 -0.52 2.45
C ALA A 230 -10.85 -1.55 3.59
N ASP A 231 -11.88 -1.51 4.44
CA ASP A 231 -12.05 -2.46 5.54
C ASP A 231 -12.15 -3.93 5.09
N ALA A 232 -12.87 -4.20 4.00
CA ALA A 232 -12.92 -5.54 3.41
C ALA A 232 -11.52 -6.00 2.92
N ALA A 233 -10.74 -5.11 2.32
CA ALA A 233 -9.37 -5.39 1.90
C ALA A 233 -8.45 -5.67 3.09
N ILE A 234 -8.61 -4.94 4.19
CA ILE A 234 -7.89 -5.21 5.45
C ILE A 234 -8.28 -6.57 6.02
N THR A 235 -9.56 -6.94 5.99
CA THR A 235 -10.00 -8.25 6.49
C THR A 235 -9.38 -9.40 5.69
N SER A 236 -9.32 -9.27 4.36
CA SER A 236 -8.62 -10.23 3.49
C SER A 236 -7.12 -10.28 3.81
N THR A 237 -6.50 -9.11 3.96
CA THR A 237 -5.08 -8.99 4.36
C THR A 237 -4.84 -9.59 5.74
N LYS A 238 -5.75 -9.39 6.70
CA LYS A 238 -5.67 -9.93 8.07
C LYS A 238 -5.70 -11.45 8.05
N ASN A 239 -6.57 -12.06 7.25
CA ASN A 239 -6.60 -13.52 7.12
C ASN A 239 -5.28 -14.06 6.55
N PHE A 240 -4.67 -13.32 5.62
CA PHE A 240 -3.36 -13.62 5.09
C PHE A 240 -2.23 -13.44 6.12
N LEU A 241 -2.28 -12.35 6.89
CA LEU A 241 -1.29 -12.00 7.91
C LEU A 241 -1.39 -12.87 9.16
N ASN A 242 -2.59 -13.25 9.63
CA ASN A 242 -2.75 -14.09 10.83
C ASN A 242 -2.04 -15.45 10.71
N ASN A 243 -1.81 -15.93 9.49
CA ASN A 243 -1.05 -17.15 9.25
C ASN A 243 0.48 -16.96 9.39
N ARG A 244 0.98 -15.72 9.56
CA ARG A 244 2.40 -15.35 9.45
C ARG A 244 2.91 -14.31 10.44
N ILE A 245 2.07 -13.34 10.80
CA ILE A 245 2.33 -12.22 11.70
C ILE A 245 1.24 -12.28 12.78
N ARG A 246 1.64 -12.45 14.03
CA ARG A 246 0.69 -12.44 15.15
C ARG A 246 0.19 -11.00 15.35
N ILE A 247 -0.95 -10.67 14.74
CA ILE A 247 -1.66 -9.43 15.05
C ILE A 247 -2.16 -9.56 16.49
N MET A 248 -1.67 -8.71 17.39
CA MET A 248 -2.16 -8.76 18.78
C MET A 248 -3.63 -8.32 18.81
N GLU A 249 -4.43 -8.97 19.65
CA GLU A 249 -5.86 -8.66 19.84
C GLU A 249 -6.11 -7.17 20.17
N THR A 250 -5.14 -6.53 20.83
CA THR A 250 -5.15 -5.09 21.14
C THR A 250 -5.13 -4.21 19.88
N HIS A 251 -4.43 -4.61 18.81
CA HIS A 251 -4.43 -3.89 17.54
C HIS A 251 -5.78 -3.99 16.83
N GLU A 252 -6.41 -5.17 16.88
CA GLU A 252 -7.74 -5.38 16.30
C GLU A 252 -8.81 -4.54 17.00
N LYS A 253 -8.85 -4.57 18.35
CA LYS A 253 -9.78 -3.72 19.12
C LYS A 253 -9.55 -2.23 18.86
N THR A 254 -8.29 -1.82 18.71
CA THR A 254 -7.93 -0.42 18.39
C THR A 254 -8.40 -0.04 16.99
N TYR A 255 -8.19 -0.90 16.00
CA TYR A 255 -8.64 -0.72 14.64
C TYR A 255 -10.17 -0.63 14.55
N GLU A 256 -10.90 -1.53 15.21
CA GLU A 256 -12.36 -1.53 15.20
C GLU A 256 -12.96 -0.24 15.76
N LYS A 257 -12.39 0.26 16.86
CA LYS A 257 -12.79 1.56 17.42
C LYS A 257 -12.49 2.71 16.45
N TYR A 258 -11.32 2.70 15.84
CA TYR A 258 -10.90 3.69 14.84
C TYR A 258 -11.83 3.70 13.62
N ARG A 259 -12.11 2.54 13.03
CA ARG A 259 -13.03 2.37 11.90
C ARG A 259 -14.43 2.90 12.20
N LYS A 260 -15.01 2.52 13.34
CA LYS A 260 -16.33 3.00 13.78
C LYS A 260 -16.35 4.52 13.93
N LYS A 261 -15.27 5.10 14.45
CA LYS A 261 -15.16 6.55 14.62
C LYS A 261 -15.10 7.29 13.28
N ILE A 262 -14.32 6.81 12.33
CA ILE A 262 -14.27 7.40 10.97
C ILE A 262 -15.66 7.36 10.33
N LYS A 263 -16.34 6.20 10.35
CA LYS A 263 -17.70 6.06 9.81
C LYS A 263 -18.66 7.07 10.43
N SER A 264 -18.68 7.17 11.76
CA SER A 264 -19.52 8.13 12.48
C SER A 264 -19.19 9.59 12.12
N ASN A 265 -17.93 9.93 11.88
CA ASN A 265 -17.54 11.27 11.44
C ASN A 265 -18.05 11.57 10.01
N VAL A 266 -17.97 10.61 9.08
CA VAL A 266 -18.53 10.77 7.72
C VAL A 266 -20.04 10.92 7.76
N GLU A 267 -20.73 10.08 8.54
CA GLU A 267 -22.18 10.17 8.72
C GLU A 267 -22.59 11.51 9.30
N PHE A 268 -21.87 11.99 10.32
CA PHE A 268 -22.08 13.34 10.87
C PHE A 268 -21.92 14.42 9.81
N LEU A 269 -20.86 14.38 9.00
CA LEU A 269 -20.67 15.38 7.93
C LEU A 269 -21.81 15.32 6.90
N ASN A 270 -22.26 14.13 6.51
CA ASN A 270 -23.40 13.99 5.60
C ASN A 270 -24.68 14.60 6.16
N THR A 271 -24.95 14.49 7.47
CA THR A 271 -26.12 15.15 8.06
C THR A 271 -25.99 16.67 8.07
N GLN A 272 -24.79 17.22 8.25
CA GLN A 272 -24.56 18.67 8.18
C GLN A 272 -24.72 19.24 6.77
N PHE A 273 -24.67 18.40 5.72
CA PHE A 273 -24.77 18.81 4.32
C PHE A 273 -26.12 18.49 3.68
N SER A 274 -27.05 17.91 4.44
CA SER A 274 -28.38 17.50 3.95
C SER A 274 -29.43 18.61 4.01
N ASP A 275 -29.05 19.80 4.48
CA ASP A 275 -29.83 21.04 4.40
C ASP A 275 -29.57 21.78 3.07
#